data_AF-A0A942DGB5-F1
#
_entry.id   AF-A0A942DGB5-F1
#
_cell.length_a   1.000
_cell.length_b   1.000
_cell.length_c   1.000
_cell.angle_alpha   90.00
_cell.angle_beta   90.00
_cell.angle_gamma   90.00
#
_symmetry.space_group_name_H-M   'P 1'
#
loop_
_entity.id
_entity.type
_entity.pdbx_description
1 polymer ?
#
loop_
_entity_poly.entity_id
_entity_poly.type
_entity_poly.pdbx_seq_one_letter_code
_entity_poly.pdbx_strand_id
1 'polypeptide(L)'
;MRRTAIEARASIDRQIRLVLKKVWLPLRTAMASLSALTLMSSTLLPACALDSWEKVDKRVKNQIYELNVGLKLRLKDNLWAQIADLSPKGHFPVYSTSKDDKGFRVISLGSGFPVRTSQIDKSYFLTSAHVVNGGDNIVKECERFFAAMRLYAEQQDKDNAEGKYKELLQTVNLALKGKGLVGSELQTYRSTVDAIWDCYESYLSMRADPGRVMFKKYLKQAGVESQFGYFLHPPGPVTVPPLEGKIYKCAKSDKEPDLAILTASGATTSGLDLDTLPASEGQEVQVMGYPVASEIIDKDADKHYSPTLNSGRISRVTPTLLQVDAPVSRGNSGGPVISIRGKVLGVVALRAILNGTELPNFAGAVTTQSVQNFAPELFSRLSVKQ
;
A
#
# COMPACT_ATOMS: atom_id res chain seq x y z
N MET A 1 40.25 45.94 -8.27
CA MET A 1 41.19 44.94 -7.70
C MET A 1 40.64 44.42 -6.39
N ARG A 2 40.89 43.14 -6.11
CA ARG A 2 40.27 42.29 -5.09
C ARG A 2 40.47 42.74 -3.63
N ARG A 3 39.45 42.36 -2.84
CA ARG A 3 39.44 41.74 -1.48
C ARG A 3 39.00 42.60 -0.29
N THR A 4 37.85 42.18 0.21
CA THR A 4 37.04 42.58 1.35
C THR A 4 37.58 42.06 2.67
N ALA A 5 37.35 42.87 3.70
CA ALA A 5 37.65 42.63 5.10
C ALA A 5 36.75 41.55 5.72
N ILE A 6 37.35 40.71 6.54
CA ILE A 6 36.70 39.72 7.40
C ILE A 6 37.05 40.12 8.83
N GLU A 7 36.05 40.60 9.58
CA GLU A 7 36.12 40.79 11.03
C GLU A 7 35.47 39.59 11.74
N ALA A 8 36.33 38.79 12.36
CA ALA A 8 36.00 37.88 13.45
C ALA A 8 37.10 38.02 14.51
N ARG A 9 36.77 38.63 15.66
CA ARG A 9 37.56 38.72 16.92
C ARG A 9 36.72 39.57 17.89
N ALA A 10 36.62 39.33 19.19
CA ALA A 10 37.38 38.47 20.07
C ALA A 10 36.57 38.21 21.36
N SER A 11 36.80 37.02 21.89
CA SER A 11 36.44 36.57 23.22
C SER A 11 37.66 36.75 24.13
N ILE A 12 37.42 37.19 25.38
CA ILE A 12 38.28 37.07 26.57
C ILE A 12 39.56 37.94 26.58
N ASP A 13 39.66 38.90 27.52
CA ASP A 13 40.43 38.74 28.77
C ASP A 13 40.63 40.08 29.51
N ARG A 14 40.64 40.05 30.86
CA ARG A 14 41.18 41.07 31.80
C ARG A 14 40.45 42.42 31.85
N GLN A 15 40.06 43.02 32.96
CA GLN A 15 40.38 42.98 34.40
C GLN A 15 39.13 43.64 35.03
N ILE A 16 38.56 43.16 36.12
CA ILE A 16 38.94 43.61 37.46
C ILE A 16 38.57 42.48 38.42
N ARG A 17 39.62 41.81 38.91
CA ARG A 17 39.60 41.09 40.17
C ARG A 17 39.57 42.13 41.28
N LEU A 18 38.63 42.02 42.20
CA LEU A 18 38.91 42.26 43.61
C LEU A 18 37.94 41.47 44.47
N VAL A 19 38.35 40.23 44.69
CA VAL A 19 37.83 39.28 45.67
C VAL A 19 38.67 39.46 46.94
N LEU A 20 38.01 39.37 48.10
CA LEU A 20 38.51 39.08 49.47
C LEU A 20 38.69 40.26 50.43
N LYS A 21 37.74 40.36 51.39
CA LYS A 21 37.92 39.98 52.80
C LYS A 21 36.56 40.10 53.52
N LYS A 22 35.91 38.98 53.85
CA LYS A 22 35.88 38.31 55.17
C LYS A 22 35.08 39.04 56.26
N VAL A 23 33.98 38.38 56.64
CA VAL A 23 33.45 38.19 58.01
C VAL A 23 32.76 39.37 58.69
N TRP A 24 31.42 39.33 58.77
CA TRP A 24 30.67 39.59 60.01
C TRP A 24 29.22 39.08 59.93
N LEU A 25 28.80 38.32 60.94
CA LEU A 25 27.43 37.98 61.37
C LEU A 25 27.54 37.75 62.91
N PRO A 26 26.48 37.75 63.75
CA PRO A 26 25.06 38.14 63.59
C PRO A 26 24.49 38.98 64.77
N LEU A 27 23.22 39.44 64.71
CA LEU A 27 22.07 38.97 65.54
C LEU A 27 20.81 39.88 65.48
N ARG A 28 19.65 39.19 65.47
CA ARG A 28 18.31 39.56 65.99
C ARG A 28 17.25 40.22 65.09
N THR A 29 16.29 39.36 64.71
CA THR A 29 14.81 39.50 64.81
C THR A 29 14.11 40.66 64.10
N ALA A 30 13.21 40.35 63.15
CA ALA A 30 11.76 40.59 63.32
C ALA A 30 10.94 40.22 62.06
N MET A 31 9.89 39.43 62.32
CA MET A 31 8.60 39.21 61.67
C MET A 31 8.25 39.80 60.28
N ALA A 32 7.86 38.85 59.41
CA ALA A 32 6.71 38.80 58.50
C ALA A 32 5.84 40.05 58.28
N SER A 33 5.71 40.43 57.00
CA SER A 33 4.57 41.17 56.45
C SER A 33 3.87 40.33 55.36
N LEU A 34 2.61 40.02 55.60
CA LEU A 34 1.65 39.41 54.66
C LEU A 34 1.26 40.44 53.58
N SER A 35 1.29 40.03 52.32
CA SER A 35 0.53 40.70 51.25
C SER A 35 -0.24 39.64 50.46
N ALA A 36 -1.56 39.82 50.45
CA ALA A 36 -2.56 38.91 49.91
C ALA A 36 -2.46 38.76 48.38
N LEU A 37 -2.54 37.52 47.90
CA LEU A 37 -2.81 37.19 46.50
C LEU A 37 -4.23 36.63 46.41
N THR A 38 -5.12 37.37 45.76
CA THR A 38 -6.49 36.99 45.44
C THR A 38 -6.50 35.78 44.49
N LEU A 39 -7.03 34.64 44.95
CA LEU A 39 -7.36 33.51 44.08
C LEU A 39 -8.57 33.88 43.21
N MET A 40 -8.32 34.26 41.96
CA MET A 40 -9.32 34.18 40.91
C MET A 40 -9.63 32.69 40.70
N SER A 41 -10.82 32.28 41.11
CA SER A 41 -11.37 30.95 40.82
C SER A 41 -11.73 30.91 39.34
N SER A 42 -10.77 30.57 38.49
CA SER A 42 -11.09 30.17 37.12
C SER A 42 -11.82 28.83 37.21
N THR A 43 -13.07 28.83 36.77
CA THR A 43 -13.77 27.59 36.42
C THR A 43 -12.95 26.91 35.35
N LEU A 44 -12.10 25.97 35.74
CA LEU A 44 -11.47 25.01 34.84
C LEU A 44 -12.62 24.27 34.17
N LEU A 45 -12.89 24.59 32.91
CA LEU A 45 -13.58 23.67 32.01
C LEU A 45 -12.90 22.31 32.17
N PRO A 46 -13.64 21.19 32.27
CA PRO A 46 -12.99 19.90 32.34
C PRO A 46 -12.08 19.80 31.11
N ALA A 47 -10.77 19.77 31.33
CA ALA A 47 -9.82 19.46 30.28
C ALA A 47 -10.32 18.14 29.69
N CYS A 48 -10.84 18.19 28.47
CA CYS A 48 -11.35 17.02 27.77
C CYS A 48 -10.23 15.99 27.86
N ALA A 49 -10.40 14.96 28.68
CA ALA A 49 -9.33 14.03 28.99
C ALA A 49 -8.89 13.44 27.65
N LEU A 50 -7.70 13.83 27.17
CA LEU A 50 -7.12 13.31 25.95
C LEU A 50 -7.19 11.78 26.06
N ASP A 51 -7.86 11.15 25.10
CA ASP A 51 -7.90 9.70 25.01
C ASP A 51 -6.46 9.18 25.02
N SER A 52 -6.18 8.10 25.74
CA SER A 52 -4.91 7.41 25.61
C SER A 52 -4.91 6.59 24.32
N TRP A 53 -3.73 6.39 23.71
CA TRP A 53 -3.60 5.51 22.55
C TRP A 53 -4.21 4.12 22.81
N GLU A 54 -3.99 3.53 23.98
CA GLU A 54 -4.61 2.25 24.35
C GLU A 54 -6.14 2.24 24.23
N LYS A 55 -6.81 3.34 24.60
CA LYS A 55 -8.28 3.46 24.45
C LYS A 55 -8.67 3.60 22.99
N VAL A 56 -7.92 4.37 22.21
CA VAL A 56 -8.13 4.51 20.76
C VAL A 56 -7.98 3.15 20.08
N ASP A 57 -6.91 2.44 20.38
CA ASP A 57 -6.55 1.15 19.79
C ASP A 57 -7.63 0.11 20.01
N LYS A 58 -8.14 0.01 21.25
CA LYS A 58 -9.25 -0.89 21.60
C LYS A 58 -10.53 -0.61 20.81
N ARG A 59 -10.77 0.66 20.42
CA ARG A 59 -11.95 1.05 19.63
C ARG A 59 -11.74 0.84 18.14
N VAL A 60 -10.55 1.17 17.62
CA VAL A 60 -10.30 1.29 16.17
C VAL A 60 -9.80 0.00 15.54
N LYS A 61 -9.00 -0.80 16.26
CA LYS A 61 -8.30 -1.96 15.67
C LYS A 61 -9.23 -2.95 14.97
N ASN A 62 -10.44 -3.14 15.50
CA ASN A 62 -11.43 -4.07 14.95
C ASN A 62 -12.04 -3.60 13.62
N GLN A 63 -11.74 -2.37 13.19
CA GLN A 63 -12.20 -1.77 11.94
C GLN A 63 -11.12 -1.83 10.84
N ILE A 64 -9.96 -2.46 11.08
CA ILE A 64 -8.86 -2.50 10.11
C ILE A 64 -8.80 -3.88 9.45
N TYR A 65 -9.04 -3.94 8.16
CA TYR A 65 -9.14 -5.19 7.41
C TYR A 65 -7.87 -5.42 6.60
N GLU A 66 -7.43 -6.67 6.51
CA GLU A 66 -6.43 -7.05 5.52
C GLU A 66 -7.13 -7.20 4.16
N LEU A 67 -6.54 -6.63 3.12
CA LEU A 67 -7.04 -6.72 1.76
C LEU A 67 -6.16 -7.64 0.93
N ASN A 68 -6.74 -8.77 0.52
CA ASN A 68 -6.11 -9.74 -0.36
C ASN A 68 -6.72 -9.61 -1.75
N VAL A 69 -5.90 -9.31 -2.76
CA VAL A 69 -6.34 -9.23 -4.15
C VAL A 69 -5.98 -10.52 -4.86
N GLY A 70 -7.01 -11.28 -5.21
CA GLY A 70 -6.92 -12.51 -5.97
C GLY A 70 -6.97 -12.25 -7.48
N LEU A 71 -6.18 -13.00 -8.23
CA LEU A 71 -6.24 -13.03 -9.70
C LEU A 71 -6.44 -14.47 -10.20
N LYS A 72 -7.33 -14.62 -11.16
CA LYS A 72 -7.40 -15.78 -12.06
C LYS A 72 -7.17 -15.32 -13.50
N LEU A 73 -6.46 -16.13 -14.26
CA LEU A 73 -6.22 -15.90 -15.68
C LEU A 73 -6.77 -17.09 -16.46
N ARG A 74 -7.57 -16.80 -17.49
CA ARG A 74 -8.16 -17.80 -18.38
C ARG A 74 -7.77 -17.50 -19.81
N LEU A 75 -7.56 -18.55 -20.61
CA LEU A 75 -7.31 -18.47 -22.03
C LEU A 75 -8.52 -18.95 -22.81
N LYS A 76 -8.46 -18.83 -24.14
CA LYS A 76 -9.36 -19.53 -25.05
C LYS A 76 -9.36 -21.05 -24.74
N ASP A 77 -10.49 -21.71 -25.00
CA ASP A 77 -10.71 -23.14 -24.74
C ASP A 77 -10.78 -23.55 -23.25
N ASN A 78 -11.10 -22.60 -22.36
CA ASN A 78 -11.27 -22.82 -20.91
C ASN A 78 -10.02 -23.35 -20.20
N LEU A 79 -8.83 -22.94 -20.66
CA LEU A 79 -7.58 -23.22 -19.96
C LEU A 79 -7.28 -22.13 -18.93
N TRP A 80 -7.00 -22.52 -17.70
CA TRP A 80 -6.53 -21.63 -16.63
C TRP A 80 -5.03 -21.48 -16.69
N ALA A 81 -4.55 -20.24 -16.70
CA ALA A 81 -3.14 -19.89 -16.74
C ALA A 81 -2.64 -19.48 -15.35
N GLN A 82 -1.40 -19.84 -15.04
CA GLN A 82 -0.72 -19.41 -13.81
C GLN A 82 0.79 -19.30 -14.06
N ILE A 83 1.45 -18.36 -13.39
CA ILE A 83 2.91 -18.26 -13.39
C ILE A 83 3.47 -19.57 -12.83
N ALA A 84 4.44 -20.15 -13.55
CA ALA A 84 5.08 -21.41 -13.18
C ALA A 84 6.60 -21.31 -13.06
N ASP A 85 7.23 -20.40 -13.80
CA ASP A 85 8.69 -20.28 -13.87
C ASP A 85 9.11 -18.90 -14.43
N LEU A 86 10.41 -18.67 -14.56
CA LEU A 86 11.01 -17.54 -15.27
C LEU A 86 11.85 -18.04 -16.46
N SER A 87 11.79 -17.33 -17.59
CA SER A 87 12.58 -17.63 -18.78
C SER A 87 14.08 -17.52 -18.47
N PRO A 88 14.94 -18.47 -18.87
CA PRO A 88 16.37 -18.43 -18.55
C PRO A 88 17.11 -17.18 -19.03
N LYS A 89 16.82 -16.69 -20.24
CA LYS A 89 17.57 -15.58 -20.85
C LYS A 89 17.15 -14.23 -20.28
N GLY A 90 15.85 -13.95 -20.27
CA GLY A 90 15.30 -12.64 -19.93
C GLY A 90 14.72 -12.51 -18.51
N HIS A 91 14.64 -13.60 -17.75
CA HIS A 91 13.93 -13.68 -16.46
C HIS A 91 12.47 -13.18 -16.54
N PHE A 92 11.82 -13.37 -17.68
CA PHE A 92 10.41 -13.04 -17.89
C PHE A 92 9.50 -14.17 -17.40
N PRO A 93 8.28 -13.88 -16.93
CA PRO A 93 7.37 -14.90 -16.43
C PRO A 93 6.97 -15.92 -17.51
N VAL A 94 6.97 -17.19 -17.13
CA VAL A 94 6.45 -18.31 -17.94
C VAL A 94 5.15 -18.80 -17.30
N TYR A 95 4.14 -19.00 -18.14
CA TYR A 95 2.81 -19.41 -17.70
C TYR A 95 2.54 -20.86 -18.08
N SER A 96 2.17 -21.66 -17.08
CA SER A 96 1.57 -22.99 -17.28
C SER A 96 0.06 -22.87 -17.47
N THR A 97 -0.54 -23.89 -18.08
CA THR A 97 -1.98 -23.99 -18.35
C THR A 97 -2.56 -25.30 -17.81
N SER A 98 -3.81 -25.27 -17.34
CA SER A 98 -4.56 -26.44 -16.89
C SER A 98 -6.04 -26.31 -17.23
N LYS A 99 -6.77 -27.44 -17.31
CA LYS A 99 -8.25 -27.43 -17.36
C LYS A 99 -8.88 -27.19 -15.98
N ASP A 100 -8.13 -27.44 -14.91
CA ASP A 100 -8.62 -27.31 -13.54
C ASP A 100 -8.52 -25.87 -13.06
N ASP A 101 -9.64 -25.30 -12.57
CA ASP A 101 -9.65 -24.03 -11.87
C ASP A 101 -9.07 -24.21 -10.48
N LYS A 102 -7.86 -23.67 -10.26
CA LYS A 102 -7.16 -23.75 -8.96
C LYS A 102 -7.61 -22.67 -7.96
N GLY A 103 -8.62 -21.88 -8.30
CA GLY A 103 -9.05 -20.76 -7.46
C GLY A 103 -8.19 -19.52 -7.66
N PHE A 104 -8.49 -18.48 -6.86
CA PHE A 104 -7.74 -17.23 -6.89
C PHE A 104 -6.33 -17.44 -6.34
N ARG A 105 -5.33 -16.87 -7.02
CA ARG A 105 -4.01 -16.66 -6.41
C ARG A 105 -3.93 -15.23 -5.91
N VAL A 106 -3.53 -15.05 -4.65
CA VAL A 106 -3.30 -13.72 -4.09
C VAL A 106 -2.06 -13.13 -4.75
N ILE A 107 -2.22 -11.97 -5.41
CA ILE A 107 -1.15 -11.29 -6.15
C ILE A 107 -0.76 -9.94 -5.54
N SER A 108 -1.60 -9.41 -4.66
CA SER A 108 -1.38 -8.15 -3.97
C SER A 108 -2.02 -8.22 -2.59
N LEU A 109 -1.37 -7.56 -1.64
CA LEU A 109 -1.72 -7.51 -0.23
C LEU A 109 -1.67 -6.04 0.20
N GLY A 110 -2.61 -5.66 1.05
CA GLY A 110 -2.67 -4.33 1.63
C GLY A 110 -3.62 -4.29 2.81
N SER A 111 -3.95 -3.08 3.23
CA SER A 111 -4.91 -2.81 4.29
C SER A 111 -6.09 -2.03 3.72
N GLY A 112 -7.22 -2.14 4.39
CA GLY A 112 -8.38 -1.30 4.13
C GLY A 112 -9.21 -1.13 5.38
N PHE A 113 -10.11 -0.15 5.38
CA PHE A 113 -10.97 0.11 6.54
C PHE A 113 -12.31 0.66 6.07
N PRO A 114 -13.43 0.32 6.74
CA PRO A 114 -14.71 0.90 6.42
C PRO A 114 -14.68 2.38 6.83
N VAL A 115 -15.20 3.25 5.98
CA VAL A 115 -15.31 4.70 6.23
C VAL A 115 -16.77 5.09 6.41
N ARG A 116 -17.04 6.02 7.33
CA ARG A 116 -18.39 6.57 7.48
C ARG A 116 -18.73 7.43 6.27
N THR A 117 -19.83 7.07 5.61
CA THR A 117 -20.38 7.76 4.45
C THR A 117 -21.77 8.32 4.75
N SER A 118 -22.21 9.26 3.92
CA SER A 118 -23.59 9.75 3.92
C SER A 118 -24.59 8.74 3.36
N GLN A 119 -24.09 7.82 2.51
CA GLN A 119 -24.84 6.67 2.02
C GLN A 119 -24.74 5.52 3.04
N ILE A 120 -25.84 4.78 3.22
CA ILE A 120 -25.95 3.69 4.22
C ILE A 120 -26.43 2.38 3.59
N ASP A 121 -26.51 2.32 2.26
CA ASP A 121 -26.94 1.14 1.50
C ASP A 121 -25.93 0.00 1.60
N LYS A 122 -24.64 0.34 1.71
CA LYS A 122 -23.52 -0.59 1.80
C LYS A 122 -22.42 -0.04 2.70
N SER A 123 -21.48 -0.90 3.05
CA SER A 123 -20.23 -0.48 3.68
C SER A 123 -19.20 -0.15 2.60
N TYR A 124 -18.64 1.05 2.70
CA TYR A 124 -17.59 1.54 1.82
C TYR A 124 -16.25 1.42 2.52
N PHE A 125 -15.26 0.83 1.85
CA PHE A 125 -13.91 0.63 2.37
C PHE A 125 -12.92 1.47 1.58
N LEU A 126 -12.05 2.19 2.28
CA LEU A 126 -10.92 2.90 1.69
C LEU A 126 -9.69 2.01 1.66
N THR A 127 -8.91 2.13 0.59
CA THR A 127 -7.58 1.52 0.41
C THR A 127 -6.80 2.29 -0.65
N SER A 128 -5.57 1.88 -0.98
CA SER A 128 -4.79 2.47 -2.08
C SER A 128 -5.14 1.82 -3.42
N ALA A 129 -5.07 2.58 -4.51
CA ALA A 129 -5.32 2.05 -5.85
C ALA A 129 -4.24 1.04 -6.27
N HIS A 130 -2.98 1.26 -5.92
CA HIS A 130 -1.90 0.31 -6.27
C HIS A 130 -2.06 -1.06 -5.60
N VAL A 131 -2.75 -1.16 -4.46
CA VAL A 131 -3.07 -2.45 -3.83
C VAL A 131 -4.04 -3.22 -4.73
N VAL A 132 -5.13 -2.57 -5.11
CA VAL A 132 -6.20 -3.08 -5.96
C VAL A 132 -5.74 -3.44 -7.37
N ASN A 133 -4.87 -2.61 -7.96
CA ASN A 133 -4.35 -2.77 -9.31
C ASN A 133 -3.07 -3.63 -9.36
N GLY A 134 -2.64 -4.22 -8.24
CA GLY A 134 -1.35 -4.92 -8.15
C GLY A 134 -1.17 -6.09 -9.12
N GLY A 135 -2.25 -6.61 -9.71
CA GLY A 135 -2.21 -7.69 -10.69
C GLY A 135 -2.07 -7.24 -12.15
N ASP A 136 -2.16 -5.93 -12.45
CA ASP A 136 -2.21 -5.43 -13.84
C ASP A 136 -0.98 -5.82 -14.65
N ASN A 137 0.21 -5.77 -14.05
CA ASN A 137 1.44 -6.18 -14.73
C ASN A 137 1.46 -7.68 -15.00
N ILE A 138 0.93 -8.50 -14.09
CA ILE A 138 0.83 -9.95 -14.30
C ILE A 138 -0.11 -10.25 -15.47
N VAL A 139 -1.24 -9.56 -15.56
CA VAL A 139 -2.16 -9.68 -16.71
C VAL A 139 -1.44 -9.30 -18.00
N LYS A 140 -0.78 -8.14 -18.04
CA LYS A 140 -0.04 -7.67 -19.23
C LYS A 140 1.05 -8.65 -19.66
N GLU A 141 1.83 -9.21 -18.74
CA GLU A 141 2.85 -10.19 -19.10
C GLU A 141 2.25 -11.51 -19.60
N CYS A 142 1.12 -11.96 -19.03
CA CYS A 142 0.38 -13.11 -19.53
C CYS A 142 -0.12 -12.90 -20.96
N GLU A 143 -0.71 -11.73 -21.24
CA GLU A 143 -1.14 -11.33 -22.58
C GLU A 143 0.01 -11.34 -23.58
N ARG A 144 1.18 -10.79 -23.20
CA ARG A 144 2.39 -10.79 -24.04
C ARG A 144 2.87 -12.20 -24.33
N PHE A 145 2.96 -13.04 -23.30
CA PHE A 145 3.44 -14.41 -23.43
C PHE A 145 2.57 -15.23 -24.39
N PHE A 146 1.24 -15.23 -24.21
CA PHE A 146 0.37 -16.04 -25.05
C PHE A 146 0.12 -15.45 -26.43
N ALA A 147 0.13 -14.13 -26.60
CA ALA A 147 0.12 -13.52 -27.93
C ALA A 147 1.39 -13.89 -28.71
N ALA A 148 2.55 -13.85 -28.07
CA ALA A 148 3.81 -14.25 -28.69
C ALA A 148 3.85 -15.73 -29.01
N MET A 149 3.33 -16.60 -28.13
CA MET A 149 3.23 -18.04 -28.38
C MET A 149 2.33 -18.34 -29.59
N ARG A 150 1.24 -17.58 -29.79
CA ARG A 150 0.38 -17.71 -30.98
C ARG A 150 1.12 -17.32 -32.27
N LEU A 151 1.83 -16.19 -32.27
CA LEU A 151 2.66 -15.79 -33.41
C LEU A 151 3.77 -16.81 -33.69
N TYR A 152 4.46 -17.25 -32.64
CA TYR A 152 5.54 -18.22 -32.76
C TYR A 152 5.05 -19.55 -33.34
N ALA A 153 3.88 -20.02 -32.91
CA ALA A 153 3.23 -21.19 -33.52
C ALA A 153 2.95 -21.01 -35.02
N GLU A 154 2.39 -19.85 -35.43
CA GLU A 154 2.13 -19.52 -36.84
C GLU A 154 3.42 -19.41 -37.67
N GLN A 155 4.53 -18.97 -37.07
CA GLN A 155 5.85 -18.90 -37.72
C GLN A 155 6.51 -20.27 -37.90
N GLN A 156 6.27 -21.22 -36.99
CA GLN A 156 6.81 -22.57 -37.09
C GLN A 156 6.09 -23.41 -38.14
N ASP A 157 4.77 -23.29 -38.22
CA ASP A 157 3.94 -23.98 -39.19
C ASP A 157 2.66 -23.18 -39.43
N LYS A 158 2.63 -22.45 -40.55
CA LYS A 158 1.50 -21.57 -40.89
C LYS A 158 0.22 -22.36 -41.18
N ASP A 159 0.35 -23.55 -41.74
CA ASP A 159 -0.79 -24.38 -42.14
C ASP A 159 -1.37 -25.16 -40.94
N ASN A 160 -0.56 -25.40 -39.90
CA ASN A 160 -0.98 -26.06 -38.66
C ASN A 160 -0.68 -25.25 -37.38
N ALA A 161 -0.94 -23.94 -37.42
CA ALA A 161 -0.64 -23.05 -36.30
C ALA A 161 -1.34 -23.46 -34.98
N GLU A 162 -2.56 -23.99 -35.04
CA GLU A 162 -3.28 -24.49 -33.85
C GLU A 162 -2.67 -25.76 -33.27
N GLY A 163 -2.19 -26.69 -34.11
CA GLY A 163 -1.47 -27.88 -33.67
C GLY A 163 -0.16 -27.50 -32.98
N LYS A 164 0.60 -26.59 -33.60
CA LYS A 164 1.83 -26.05 -33.00
C LYS A 164 1.59 -25.32 -31.70
N TYR A 165 0.52 -24.54 -31.60
CA TYR A 165 0.17 -23.88 -30.34
C TYR A 165 -0.09 -24.91 -29.21
N LYS A 166 -0.78 -26.01 -29.50
CA LYS A 166 -1.01 -27.10 -28.52
C LYS A 166 0.28 -27.82 -28.12
N GLU A 167 1.20 -28.07 -29.06
CA GLU A 167 2.53 -28.61 -28.77
C GLU A 167 3.32 -27.67 -27.84
N LEU A 168 3.30 -26.36 -28.12
CA LEU A 168 3.95 -25.35 -27.27
C LEU A 168 3.34 -25.32 -25.86
N LEU A 169 2.01 -25.42 -25.73
CA LEU A 169 1.34 -25.52 -24.42
C LEU A 169 1.84 -26.72 -23.61
N GLN A 170 2.03 -27.88 -24.25
CA GLN A 170 2.59 -29.07 -23.59
C GLN A 170 4.03 -28.82 -23.14
N THR A 171 4.84 -28.20 -23.99
CA THR A 171 6.23 -27.86 -23.67
C THR A 171 6.33 -26.89 -22.50
N VAL A 172 5.57 -25.78 -22.48
CA VAL A 172 5.64 -24.83 -21.36
C VAL A 172 5.10 -25.42 -20.04
N ASN A 173 4.19 -26.39 -20.12
CA ASN A 173 3.70 -27.11 -18.94
C ASN A 173 4.75 -28.01 -18.29
N LEU A 174 5.88 -28.30 -18.97
CA LEU A 174 7.03 -28.95 -18.34
C LEU A 174 7.58 -28.15 -17.16
N ALA A 175 7.34 -26.84 -17.09
CA ALA A 175 7.66 -25.98 -15.94
C ALA A 175 7.13 -26.56 -14.61
N LEU A 176 5.98 -27.26 -14.64
CA LEU A 176 5.37 -27.85 -13.45
C LEU A 176 6.20 -29.01 -12.85
N LYS A 177 7.13 -29.60 -13.62
CA LYS A 177 8.06 -30.63 -13.10
C LYS A 177 9.15 -30.02 -12.19
N GLY A 178 9.36 -28.69 -12.22
CA GLY A 178 10.35 -28.00 -11.38
C GLY A 178 11.73 -28.64 -11.45
N LYS A 179 12.31 -28.99 -10.28
CA LYS A 179 13.62 -29.64 -10.17
C LYS A 179 13.71 -31.03 -10.82
N GLY A 180 12.57 -31.66 -11.13
CA GLY A 180 12.52 -32.94 -11.83
C GLY A 180 12.69 -32.84 -13.35
N LEU A 181 12.66 -31.63 -13.92
CA LEU A 181 12.90 -31.42 -15.35
C LEU A 181 14.41 -31.44 -15.63
N VAL A 182 14.88 -32.45 -16.38
CA VAL A 182 16.31 -32.68 -16.63
C VAL A 182 16.57 -33.10 -18.08
N GLY A 183 17.84 -33.14 -18.48
CA GLY A 183 18.26 -33.67 -19.77
C GLY A 183 17.72 -32.90 -20.98
N SER A 184 17.34 -33.64 -22.03
CA SER A 184 16.83 -33.07 -23.28
C SER A 184 15.52 -32.31 -23.10
N GLU A 185 14.60 -32.80 -22.26
CA GLU A 185 13.32 -32.12 -21.97
C GLU A 185 13.56 -30.71 -21.41
N LEU A 186 14.52 -30.57 -20.49
CA LEU A 186 14.90 -29.27 -19.92
C LEU A 186 15.44 -28.33 -20.99
N GLN A 187 16.28 -28.83 -21.90
CA GLN A 187 16.85 -28.01 -22.96
C GLN A 187 15.77 -27.54 -23.95
N THR A 188 14.87 -28.43 -24.37
CA THR A 188 13.72 -28.09 -25.22
C THR A 188 12.81 -27.09 -24.56
N TYR A 189 12.47 -27.29 -23.28
CA TYR A 189 11.66 -26.33 -22.52
C TYR A 189 12.31 -24.94 -22.49
N ARG A 190 13.58 -24.87 -22.09
CA ARG A 190 14.33 -23.61 -21.96
C ARG A 190 14.42 -22.86 -23.28
N SER A 191 14.82 -23.55 -24.36
CA SER A 191 14.92 -22.91 -25.68
C SER A 191 13.55 -22.43 -26.19
N THR A 192 12.48 -23.17 -25.90
CA THR A 192 11.13 -22.81 -26.32
C THR A 192 10.61 -21.56 -25.61
N VAL A 193 10.75 -21.49 -24.28
CA VAL A 193 10.26 -20.32 -23.53
C VAL A 193 11.03 -19.05 -23.86
N ASP A 194 12.35 -19.16 -24.08
CA ASP A 194 13.17 -18.04 -24.53
C ASP A 194 12.78 -17.62 -25.96
N ALA A 195 12.52 -18.58 -26.87
CA ALA A 195 12.10 -18.27 -28.24
C ALA A 195 10.73 -17.56 -28.30
N ILE A 196 9.80 -17.90 -27.40
CA ILE A 196 8.52 -17.20 -27.28
C ILE A 196 8.73 -15.73 -26.89
N TRP A 197 9.57 -15.47 -25.89
CA TRP A 197 9.88 -14.10 -25.47
C TRP A 197 10.69 -13.33 -26.52
N ASP A 198 11.63 -13.98 -27.20
CA ASP A 198 12.37 -13.40 -28.32
C ASP A 198 11.41 -13.05 -29.48
N CYS A 199 10.39 -13.87 -29.73
CA CYS A 199 9.33 -13.58 -30.69
C CYS A 199 8.53 -12.33 -30.29
N TYR A 200 8.17 -12.18 -29.00
CA TYR A 200 7.52 -10.98 -28.50
C TYR A 200 8.38 -9.73 -28.77
N GLU A 201 9.64 -9.74 -28.34
CA GLU A 201 10.53 -8.59 -28.45
C GLU A 201 10.78 -8.19 -29.91
N SER A 202 10.91 -9.18 -30.79
CA SER A 202 11.22 -8.98 -32.21
C SER A 202 10.04 -8.47 -33.04
N TYR A 203 8.80 -8.86 -32.70
CA TYR A 203 7.65 -8.63 -33.57
C TYR A 203 6.46 -7.93 -32.90
N LEU A 204 6.26 -8.11 -31.60
CA LEU A 204 5.06 -7.67 -30.90
C LEU A 204 5.31 -6.55 -29.88
N SER A 205 6.55 -6.27 -29.51
CA SER A 205 6.91 -5.20 -28.58
C SER A 205 6.45 -3.82 -29.08
N MET A 206 6.33 -2.84 -28.18
CA MET A 206 5.98 -1.45 -28.56
C MET A 206 6.99 -0.86 -29.56
N ARG A 207 8.23 -1.35 -29.58
CA ARG A 207 9.26 -0.93 -30.53
C ARG A 207 9.06 -1.54 -31.92
N ALA A 208 8.70 -2.83 -31.98
CA ALA A 208 8.52 -3.56 -33.24
C ALA A 208 7.14 -3.35 -33.88
N ASP A 209 6.10 -3.18 -33.05
CA ASP A 209 4.72 -2.94 -33.45
C ASP A 209 4.13 -1.73 -32.68
N PRO A 210 4.53 -0.49 -33.00
CA PRO A 210 4.08 0.71 -32.28
C PRO A 210 2.56 0.91 -32.30
N GLY A 211 1.90 0.49 -33.39
CA GLY A 211 0.44 0.54 -33.53
C GLY A 211 -0.30 -0.58 -32.78
N ARG A 212 0.44 -1.57 -32.26
CA ARG A 212 -0.08 -2.78 -31.60
C ARG A 212 -1.05 -3.56 -32.49
N VAL A 213 -0.88 -3.51 -33.81
CA VAL A 213 -1.77 -4.15 -34.78
C VAL A 213 -1.57 -5.67 -34.74
N MET A 214 -0.32 -6.13 -34.85
CA MET A 214 -0.01 -7.56 -34.76
C MET A 214 -0.27 -8.07 -33.34
N PHE A 215 0.13 -7.32 -32.31
CA PHE A 215 -0.11 -7.71 -30.94
C PHE A 215 -1.60 -7.95 -30.67
N LYS A 216 -2.49 -7.03 -31.09
CA LYS A 216 -3.94 -7.18 -30.92
C LYS A 216 -4.51 -8.36 -31.70
N LYS A 217 -4.01 -8.65 -32.92
CA LYS A 217 -4.39 -9.86 -33.69
C LYS A 217 -4.14 -11.12 -32.86
N TYR A 218 -2.93 -11.31 -32.36
CA TYR A 218 -2.55 -12.53 -31.63
C TYR A 218 -3.10 -12.59 -30.21
N LEU A 219 -3.25 -11.45 -29.53
CA LEU A 219 -3.94 -11.39 -28.24
C LEU A 219 -5.39 -11.88 -28.36
N LYS A 220 -6.11 -11.45 -29.41
CA LYS A 220 -7.47 -11.93 -29.68
C LYS A 220 -7.52 -13.44 -29.92
N GLN A 221 -6.49 -14.01 -30.56
CA GLN A 221 -6.38 -15.46 -30.76
C GLN A 221 -6.08 -16.21 -29.45
N ALA A 222 -5.22 -15.65 -28.60
CA ALA A 222 -4.90 -16.19 -27.27
C ALA A 222 -6.13 -16.19 -26.34
N GLY A 223 -6.97 -15.15 -26.43
CA GLY A 223 -8.19 -15.05 -25.64
C GLY A 223 -7.91 -14.97 -24.14
N VAL A 224 -6.91 -14.18 -23.75
CA VAL A 224 -6.56 -13.97 -22.34
C VAL A 224 -7.65 -13.13 -21.67
N GLU A 225 -8.22 -13.67 -20.59
CA GLU A 225 -9.21 -13.02 -19.74
C GLU A 225 -8.70 -13.04 -18.29
N SER A 226 -8.92 -11.95 -17.56
CA SER A 226 -8.58 -11.84 -16.15
C SER A 226 -9.84 -11.71 -15.30
N GLN A 227 -9.78 -12.31 -14.12
CA GLN A 227 -10.81 -12.15 -13.09
C GLN A 227 -10.13 -11.75 -11.78
N PHE A 228 -10.56 -10.63 -11.22
CA PHE A 228 -10.08 -10.12 -9.94
C PHE A 228 -11.09 -10.42 -8.83
N GLY A 229 -10.58 -10.85 -7.68
CA GLY A 229 -11.32 -10.97 -6.43
C GLY A 229 -10.71 -10.07 -5.37
N TYR A 230 -11.53 -9.39 -4.58
CA TYR A 230 -11.09 -8.52 -3.49
C TYR A 230 -11.63 -9.08 -2.19
N PHE A 231 -10.75 -9.55 -1.32
CA PHE A 231 -11.11 -10.25 -0.09
C PHE A 231 -10.68 -9.42 1.11
N LEU A 232 -11.66 -8.88 1.84
CA LEU A 232 -11.45 -8.07 3.03
C LEU A 232 -11.56 -8.96 4.27
N HIS A 233 -10.42 -9.32 4.85
CA HIS A 233 -10.35 -10.16 6.05
C HIS A 233 -10.48 -9.30 7.30
N PRO A 234 -11.51 -9.52 8.15
CA PRO A 234 -11.64 -8.80 9.41
C PRO A 234 -10.54 -9.22 10.40
N PRO A 235 -10.18 -8.36 11.37
CA PRO A 235 -9.39 -8.77 12.52
C PRO A 235 -10.04 -9.95 13.21
N GLY A 236 -9.29 -11.02 13.45
CA GLY A 236 -9.87 -12.25 13.97
C GLY A 236 -9.21 -13.52 13.45
N PRO A 237 -9.75 -14.69 13.84
CA PRO A 237 -9.28 -15.97 13.35
C PRO A 237 -9.40 -16.07 11.82
N VAL A 238 -8.43 -16.70 11.15
CA VAL A 238 -8.46 -16.92 9.69
C VAL A 238 -9.63 -17.78 9.21
N THR A 239 -10.30 -18.47 10.14
CA THR A 239 -11.51 -19.26 9.87
C THR A 239 -12.74 -18.39 9.60
N VAL A 240 -12.70 -17.11 9.95
CA VAL A 240 -13.75 -16.16 9.59
C VAL A 240 -13.64 -15.84 8.10
N PRO A 241 -14.68 -16.11 7.29
CA PRO A 241 -14.64 -15.83 5.86
C PRO A 241 -14.42 -14.33 5.59
N PRO A 242 -13.65 -13.98 4.54
CA PRO A 242 -13.50 -12.58 4.15
C PRO A 242 -14.82 -12.02 3.61
N LEU A 243 -14.97 -10.70 3.69
CA LEU A 243 -15.99 -10.00 2.93
C LEU A 243 -15.53 -9.87 1.48
N GLU A 244 -16.40 -10.24 0.54
CA GLU A 244 -16.13 -10.01 -0.89
C GLU A 244 -16.38 -8.55 -1.25
N GLY A 245 -15.29 -7.86 -1.58
CA GLY A 245 -15.28 -6.49 -2.03
C GLY A 245 -15.58 -6.37 -3.53
N LYS A 246 -16.24 -5.28 -3.91
CA LYS A 246 -16.43 -4.85 -5.29
C LYS A 246 -15.92 -3.43 -5.46
N ILE A 247 -15.19 -3.18 -6.54
CA ILE A 247 -14.72 -1.83 -6.87
C ILE A 247 -15.91 -0.90 -7.05
N TYR A 248 -15.98 0.12 -6.21
CA TYR A 248 -16.89 1.24 -6.39
C TYR A 248 -16.22 2.36 -7.18
N LYS A 249 -14.98 2.70 -6.81
CA LYS A 249 -14.16 3.71 -7.50
C LYS A 249 -12.69 3.37 -7.33
N CYS A 250 -11.88 3.55 -8.36
CA CYS A 250 -10.43 3.34 -8.30
C CYS A 250 -9.75 4.44 -9.11
N ALA A 251 -8.61 4.93 -8.61
CA ALA A 251 -7.81 5.90 -9.33
C ALA A 251 -7.37 5.35 -10.69
N LYS A 252 -7.53 6.14 -11.75
CA LYS A 252 -7.29 5.68 -13.14
C LYS A 252 -5.95 6.14 -13.72
N SER A 253 -5.27 7.07 -13.06
CA SER A 253 -4.01 7.63 -13.53
C SER A 253 -3.22 8.23 -12.37
N ASP A 254 -1.93 8.45 -12.58
CA ASP A 254 -1.02 9.06 -11.60
C ASP A 254 -1.38 10.52 -11.25
N LYS A 255 -2.31 11.14 -12.00
CA LYS A 255 -2.84 12.48 -11.71
C LYS A 255 -3.92 12.46 -10.63
N GLU A 256 -4.53 11.30 -10.39
CA GLU A 256 -5.50 11.11 -9.33
C GLU A 256 -4.78 10.66 -8.05
N PRO A 257 -5.32 10.97 -6.85
CA PRO A 257 -4.76 10.44 -5.62
C PRO A 257 -4.82 8.92 -5.64
N ASP A 258 -3.78 8.25 -5.14
CA ASP A 258 -3.67 6.79 -5.08
C ASP A 258 -4.66 6.19 -4.07
N LEU A 259 -5.92 6.12 -4.50
CA LEU A 259 -7.08 5.73 -3.71
C LEU A 259 -7.97 4.77 -4.50
N ALA A 260 -8.49 3.78 -3.78
CA ALA A 260 -9.59 2.97 -4.22
C ALA A 260 -10.65 2.87 -3.12
N ILE A 261 -11.89 2.74 -3.55
CA ILE A 261 -13.07 2.54 -2.72
C ILE A 261 -13.69 1.21 -3.13
N LEU A 262 -13.80 0.30 -2.17
CA LEU A 262 -14.50 -0.97 -2.31
C LEU A 262 -15.87 -0.86 -1.62
N THR A 263 -16.84 -1.62 -2.11
CA THR A 263 -18.09 -1.89 -1.40
C THR A 263 -18.13 -3.35 -1.01
N ALA A 264 -18.61 -3.64 0.20
CA ALA A 264 -18.83 -5.00 0.66
C ALA A 264 -20.16 -5.08 1.43
N SER A 265 -20.81 -6.23 1.35
CA SER A 265 -22.00 -6.55 2.15
C SER A 265 -21.60 -7.36 3.38
N GLY A 266 -22.31 -7.20 4.49
CA GLY A 266 -22.09 -8.00 5.70
C GLY A 266 -21.01 -7.49 6.66
N ALA A 267 -20.43 -6.29 6.43
CA ALA A 267 -19.59 -5.67 7.44
C ALA A 267 -20.42 -5.29 8.67
N THR A 268 -20.02 -5.78 9.84
CA THR A 268 -20.73 -5.58 11.11
C THR A 268 -20.26 -4.34 11.88
N THR A 269 -19.08 -3.82 11.53
CA THR A 269 -18.46 -2.67 12.18
C THR A 269 -18.86 -1.36 11.53
N SER A 270 -19.19 -0.34 12.34
CA SER A 270 -19.37 1.03 11.84
C SER A 270 -18.11 1.51 11.12
N GLY A 271 -18.26 2.33 10.09
CA GLY A 271 -17.14 2.99 9.44
C GLY A 271 -16.43 3.98 10.37
N LEU A 272 -15.14 4.16 10.13
CA LEU A 272 -14.29 5.17 10.74
C LEU A 272 -14.64 6.56 10.22
N ASP A 273 -14.59 7.54 11.10
CA ASP A 273 -14.82 8.93 10.75
C ASP A 273 -13.54 9.57 10.20
N LEU A 274 -13.68 10.30 9.11
CA LEU A 274 -12.63 11.21 8.64
C LEU A 274 -12.52 12.38 9.63
N ASP A 275 -11.30 12.77 9.96
CA ASP A 275 -11.06 13.94 10.80
C ASP A 275 -11.38 15.21 10.00
N THR A 276 -12.20 16.07 10.60
CA THR A 276 -12.57 17.37 10.03
C THR A 276 -11.58 18.45 10.43
N LEU A 277 -10.75 18.20 11.45
CA LEU A 277 -9.69 19.11 11.84
C LEU A 277 -8.48 18.93 10.89
N PRO A 278 -7.93 20.02 10.35
CA PRO A 278 -6.72 19.94 9.54
C PRO A 278 -5.58 19.27 10.31
N ALA A 279 -4.87 18.37 9.64
CA ALA A 279 -3.66 17.76 10.16
C ALA A 279 -2.57 18.84 10.35
N SER A 280 -1.77 18.72 11.42
CA SER A 280 -0.66 19.64 11.69
C SER A 280 0.67 18.90 11.77
N GLU A 281 1.75 19.56 11.35
CA GLU A 281 3.11 19.04 11.55
C GLU A 281 3.41 18.86 13.06
N GLY A 282 4.13 17.80 13.40
CA GLY A 282 4.42 17.40 14.77
C GLY A 282 3.27 16.67 15.48
N GLN A 283 2.07 16.60 14.90
CA GLN A 283 0.93 15.88 15.47
C GLN A 283 1.24 14.39 15.59
N GLU A 284 1.00 13.82 16.77
CA GLU A 284 1.13 12.38 16.99
C GLU A 284 0.02 11.61 16.28
N VAL A 285 0.43 10.51 15.64
CA VAL A 285 -0.43 9.65 14.85
C VAL A 285 -0.07 8.19 15.07
N GLN A 286 -1.00 7.31 14.72
CA GLN A 286 -0.71 5.89 14.52
C GLN A 286 -1.12 5.48 13.12
N VAL A 287 -0.28 4.70 12.46
CA VAL A 287 -0.62 3.98 11.23
C VAL A 287 -1.06 2.58 11.60
N MET A 288 -2.21 2.16 11.09
CA MET A 288 -2.72 0.80 11.31
C MET A 288 -2.78 0.01 10.01
N GLY A 289 -2.40 -1.26 10.05
CA GLY A 289 -2.41 -2.11 8.85
C GLY A 289 -1.79 -3.50 9.08
N TYR A 290 -1.61 -4.24 7.99
CA TYR A 290 -1.12 -5.61 7.96
C TYR A 290 0.21 -5.68 7.20
N PRO A 291 1.33 -5.33 7.83
CA PRO A 291 2.62 -5.41 7.17
C PRO A 291 3.01 -6.87 6.96
N VAL A 292 3.40 -7.24 5.74
CA VAL A 292 3.83 -8.62 5.40
C VAL A 292 4.99 -9.08 6.27
N ALA A 293 5.81 -8.14 6.75
CA ALA A 293 6.92 -8.44 7.67
C ALA A 293 6.45 -9.02 9.02
N SER A 294 5.20 -8.77 9.45
CA SER A 294 4.66 -9.35 10.69
C SER A 294 4.52 -10.87 10.61
N GLU A 295 4.23 -11.42 9.43
CA GLU A 295 4.13 -12.88 9.22
C GLU A 295 5.45 -13.61 9.49
N ILE A 296 6.58 -12.90 9.39
CA ILE A 296 7.92 -13.45 9.65
C ILE A 296 8.18 -13.53 11.16
N ILE A 297 7.61 -12.61 11.94
CA ILE A 297 7.84 -12.47 13.37
C ILE A 297 6.84 -13.33 14.16
N ASP A 298 5.58 -13.31 13.74
CA ASP A 298 4.50 -14.03 14.41
C ASP A 298 4.37 -15.45 13.86
N LYS A 299 4.71 -16.43 14.71
CA LYS A 299 4.62 -17.86 14.38
C LYS A 299 3.19 -18.36 14.20
N ASP A 300 2.21 -17.59 14.66
CA ASP A 300 0.79 -17.89 14.56
C ASP A 300 0.06 -16.95 13.58
N ALA A 301 0.80 -16.22 12.73
CA ALA A 301 0.23 -15.32 11.72
C ALA A 301 -0.74 -16.04 10.75
N ASP A 302 -0.55 -17.35 10.55
CA ASP A 302 -1.41 -18.19 9.75
C ASP A 302 -2.74 -18.55 10.43
N LYS A 303 -2.92 -18.19 11.72
CA LYS A 303 -4.12 -18.50 12.51
C LYS A 303 -4.98 -17.27 12.79
N HIS A 304 -4.42 -16.06 12.72
CA HIS A 304 -5.15 -14.85 13.07
C HIS A 304 -4.71 -13.62 12.26
N TYR A 305 -5.69 -12.83 11.83
CA TYR A 305 -5.49 -11.50 11.29
C TYR A 305 -5.44 -10.48 12.45
N SER A 306 -4.26 -9.94 12.73
CA SER A 306 -4.05 -8.88 13.72
C SER A 306 -3.38 -7.66 13.08
N PRO A 307 -4.03 -6.48 13.05
CA PRO A 307 -3.38 -5.28 12.54
C PRO A 307 -2.29 -4.81 13.50
N THR A 308 -1.18 -4.33 12.95
CA THR A 308 -0.14 -3.63 13.70
C THR A 308 -0.51 -2.17 13.92
N LEU A 309 0.00 -1.57 15.00
CA LEU A 309 -0.19 -0.17 15.34
C LEU A 309 1.18 0.50 15.43
N ASN A 310 1.48 1.36 14.46
CA ASN A 310 2.80 1.97 14.33
C ASN A 310 2.69 3.45 14.66
N SER A 311 3.19 3.85 15.82
CA SER A 311 3.20 5.25 16.26
C SER A 311 4.24 6.07 15.51
N GLY A 312 3.91 7.33 15.29
CA GLY A 312 4.81 8.33 14.72
C GLY A 312 4.18 9.72 14.81
N ARG A 313 4.69 10.62 13.98
CA ARG A 313 4.27 12.01 13.84
C ARG A 313 4.12 12.38 12.38
N ILE A 314 3.30 13.38 12.13
CA ILE A 314 3.25 14.05 10.84
C ILE A 314 4.50 14.93 10.71
N SER A 315 5.41 14.56 9.80
CA SER A 315 6.65 15.28 9.57
C SER A 315 6.53 16.37 8.51
N ARG A 316 5.50 16.31 7.65
CA ARG A 316 5.17 17.35 6.67
C ARG A 316 3.71 17.28 6.25
N VAL A 317 3.07 18.44 6.07
CA VAL A 317 1.70 18.54 5.53
C VAL A 317 1.73 19.21 4.16
N THR A 318 1.02 18.62 3.20
CA THR A 318 0.73 19.23 1.89
C THR A 318 -0.78 19.11 1.60
N PRO A 319 -1.33 19.82 0.59
CA PRO A 319 -2.77 19.75 0.31
C PRO A 319 -3.30 18.32 0.03
N THR A 320 -2.48 17.47 -0.58
CA THR A 320 -2.90 16.13 -1.03
C THR A 320 -2.22 14.98 -0.29
N LEU A 321 -1.13 15.25 0.44
CA LEU A 321 -0.33 14.23 1.10
C LEU A 321 0.14 14.68 2.49
N LEU A 322 0.04 13.76 3.45
CA LEU A 322 0.71 13.80 4.74
C LEU A 322 1.98 12.96 4.67
N GLN A 323 3.10 13.52 5.09
CA GLN A 323 4.30 12.74 5.35
C GLN A 323 4.29 12.32 6.83
N VAL A 324 4.45 11.03 7.09
CA VAL A 324 4.51 10.48 8.46
C VAL A 324 5.82 9.71 8.67
N ASP A 325 6.36 9.81 9.88
CA ASP A 325 7.58 9.10 10.28
C ASP A 325 7.31 7.75 10.97
N ALA A 326 6.03 7.39 11.12
CA ALA A 326 5.62 6.08 11.60
C ALA A 326 6.20 4.99 10.69
N PRO A 327 6.82 3.92 11.26
CA PRO A 327 7.37 2.84 10.46
C PRO A 327 6.29 2.20 9.59
N VAL A 328 6.50 2.08 8.28
CA VAL A 328 5.60 1.35 7.40
C VAL A 328 6.34 0.43 6.44
N SER A 329 5.70 -0.67 6.06
CA SER A 329 6.21 -1.60 5.06
C SER A 329 5.08 -2.09 4.14
N ARG A 330 5.41 -2.98 3.21
CA ARG A 330 4.44 -3.57 2.28
C ARG A 330 3.31 -4.23 3.09
N GLY A 331 2.08 -3.95 2.73
CA GLY A 331 0.88 -4.42 3.45
C GLY A 331 0.20 -3.34 4.29
N ASN A 332 0.93 -2.30 4.74
CA ASN A 332 0.30 -1.12 5.37
C ASN A 332 -0.41 -0.19 4.37
N SER A 333 -0.06 -0.29 3.08
CA SER A 333 -0.72 0.47 2.02
C SER A 333 -2.24 0.31 2.08
N GLY A 334 -2.97 1.42 2.07
CA GLY A 334 -4.42 1.50 2.18
C GLY A 334 -4.93 1.56 3.62
N GLY A 335 -4.08 1.34 4.62
CA GLY A 335 -4.42 1.49 6.03
C GLY A 335 -4.60 2.96 6.45
N PRO A 336 -5.32 3.24 7.55
CA PRO A 336 -5.55 4.61 8.00
C PRO A 336 -4.37 5.16 8.81
N VAL A 337 -4.13 6.46 8.65
CA VAL A 337 -3.42 7.28 9.62
C VAL A 337 -4.44 7.82 10.62
N ILE A 338 -4.30 7.50 11.90
CA ILE A 338 -5.27 7.79 12.95
C ILE A 338 -4.73 8.86 13.90
N SER A 339 -5.58 9.83 14.27
CA SER A 339 -5.30 10.81 15.32
C SER A 339 -5.63 10.24 16.71
N ILE A 340 -5.13 10.88 17.78
CA ILE A 340 -5.48 10.52 19.18
C ILE A 340 -7.00 10.57 19.47
N ARG A 341 -7.80 11.20 18.61
CA ARG A 341 -9.27 11.21 18.70
C ARG A 341 -9.91 9.95 18.11
N GLY A 342 -9.12 9.03 17.55
CA GLY A 342 -9.62 7.87 16.81
C GLY A 342 -10.24 8.23 15.45
N LYS A 343 -9.79 9.33 14.83
CA LYS A 343 -10.28 9.82 13.54
C LYS A 343 -9.20 9.66 12.47
N VAL A 344 -9.61 9.41 11.23
CA VAL A 344 -8.70 9.19 10.09
C VAL A 344 -8.19 10.54 9.58
N LEU A 345 -6.87 10.73 9.52
CA LEU A 345 -6.20 11.90 8.95
C LEU A 345 -5.76 11.66 7.49
N GLY A 346 -5.57 10.40 7.10
CA GLY A 346 -5.22 10.04 5.74
C GLY A 346 -5.17 8.53 5.51
N VAL A 347 -4.91 8.16 4.26
CA VAL A 347 -4.81 6.77 3.79
C VAL A 347 -3.38 6.53 3.32
N VAL A 348 -2.65 5.60 3.93
CA VAL A 348 -1.27 5.26 3.52
C VAL A 348 -1.26 4.89 2.04
N ALA A 349 -0.38 5.47 1.25
CA ALA A 349 -0.33 5.25 -0.20
C ALA A 349 1.09 5.06 -0.72
N LEU A 350 2.03 5.84 -0.21
CA LEU A 350 3.39 5.91 -0.75
C LEU A 350 4.39 5.59 0.35
N ARG A 351 5.53 5.03 -0.07
CA ARG A 351 6.72 4.85 0.75
C ARG A 351 7.88 5.41 -0.04
N ALA A 352 8.77 6.14 0.61
CA ALA A 352 9.96 6.61 -0.08
C ALA A 352 10.90 5.42 -0.34
N ILE A 353 11.39 5.34 -1.57
CA ILE A 353 12.37 4.35 -2.01
C ILE A 353 13.60 5.12 -2.48
N LEU A 354 14.75 4.79 -1.90
CA LEU A 354 16.05 5.36 -2.29
C LEU A 354 16.95 4.22 -2.73
N ASN A 355 17.43 4.25 -3.98
CA ASN A 355 18.30 3.23 -4.57
C ASN A 355 17.77 1.79 -4.41
N GLY A 356 16.45 1.59 -4.59
CA GLY A 356 15.80 0.29 -4.44
C GLY A 356 15.60 -0.16 -2.98
N THR A 357 16.03 0.64 -2.00
CA THR A 357 15.81 0.38 -0.57
C THR A 357 14.65 1.23 -0.06
N GLU A 358 13.73 0.59 0.66
CA GLU A 358 12.63 1.29 1.30
C GLU A 358 13.13 2.10 2.49
N LEU A 359 12.67 3.34 2.62
CA LEU A 359 12.92 4.18 3.78
C LEU A 359 11.76 3.98 4.77
N PRO A 360 11.97 3.23 5.88
CA PRO A 360 10.87 2.77 6.73
C PRO A 360 10.10 3.89 7.43
N ASN A 361 10.75 5.04 7.69
CA ASN A 361 10.19 6.17 8.45
C ASN A 361 9.85 7.36 7.54
N PHE A 362 9.53 7.10 6.26
CA PHE A 362 9.21 8.16 5.31
C PHE A 362 8.05 7.72 4.42
N ALA A 363 6.86 7.71 5.03
CA ALA A 363 5.62 7.30 4.39
C ALA A 363 4.80 8.51 3.94
N GLY A 364 4.07 8.34 2.85
CA GLY A 364 3.07 9.28 2.35
C GLY A 364 1.67 8.73 2.52
N ALA A 365 0.77 9.52 3.09
CA ALA A 365 -0.64 9.21 3.20
C ALA A 365 -1.50 10.27 2.49
N VAL A 366 -2.44 9.84 1.67
CA VAL A 366 -3.39 10.74 0.99
C VAL A 366 -4.28 11.40 2.03
N THR A 367 -4.46 12.73 1.95
CA THR A 367 -5.23 13.51 2.94
C THR A 367 -6.72 13.17 2.91
N THR A 368 -7.42 13.39 4.04
CA THR A 368 -8.90 13.31 4.09
C THR A 368 -9.56 14.24 3.07
N GLN A 369 -8.99 15.43 2.83
CA GLN A 369 -9.48 16.34 1.80
C GLN A 369 -9.41 15.71 0.41
N SER A 370 -8.30 15.05 0.07
CA SER A 370 -8.18 14.31 -1.19
C SER A 370 -9.16 13.14 -1.28
N VAL A 371 -9.43 12.42 -0.18
CA VAL A 371 -10.46 11.38 -0.12
C VAL A 371 -11.85 11.95 -0.40
N GLN A 372 -12.20 13.07 0.22
CA GLN A 372 -13.49 13.74 0.02
C GLN A 372 -13.64 14.25 -1.42
N ASN A 373 -12.60 14.85 -1.99
CA ASN A 373 -12.58 15.30 -3.38
C ASN A 373 -12.63 14.13 -4.37
N PHE A 374 -12.08 12.97 -3.99
CA PHE A 374 -12.09 11.78 -4.81
C PHE A 374 -13.49 11.16 -4.92
N ALA A 375 -14.33 11.22 -3.88
CA ALA A 375 -15.70 10.70 -3.91
C ALA A 375 -16.69 11.62 -3.17
N PRO A 376 -16.94 12.85 -3.68
CA PRO A 376 -17.75 13.84 -2.98
C PRO A 376 -19.19 13.38 -2.72
N GLU A 377 -19.73 12.52 -3.58
CA GLU A 377 -21.05 11.92 -3.44
C GLU A 377 -21.20 11.03 -2.19
N LEU A 378 -20.09 10.55 -1.62
CA LEU A 378 -20.10 9.76 -0.39
C LEU A 378 -20.04 10.64 0.87
N PHE A 379 -19.50 11.86 0.78
CA PHE A 379 -19.18 12.68 1.97
C PHE A 379 -19.95 14.02 2.07
N SER A 380 -20.58 14.48 0.98
CA SER A 380 -21.24 15.79 0.87
C SER A 380 -22.32 16.14 1.90
N ARG A 381 -22.96 15.16 2.56
CA ARG A 381 -23.99 15.42 3.60
C ARG A 381 -23.51 15.30 5.03
N LEU A 382 -22.26 14.88 5.26
CA LEU A 382 -21.69 14.73 6.60
C LEU A 382 -21.09 16.04 7.14
N SER A 383 -20.91 17.05 6.29
CA SER A 383 -20.32 18.36 6.61
C SER A 383 -21.27 19.34 7.29
N VAL A 384 -22.54 18.97 7.52
CA VAL A 384 -23.56 19.87 8.11
C VAL A 384 -23.99 19.36 9.48
N LYS A 385 -23.09 19.48 10.46
CA LYS A 385 -23.45 19.72 11.88
C LYS A 385 -22.34 20.59 12.49
N GLN A 386 -22.50 21.91 12.35
CA GLN A 386 -21.91 22.89 13.26
C GLN A 386 -22.89 23.13 14.41
#